data_AF-A0AAV7MQN0-F1
#
_entry.id   AF-A0AAV7MQN0-F1
#
_cell.length_a   1.000
_cell.length_b   1.000
_cell.length_c   1.000
_cell.angle_alpha   90.00
_cell.angle_beta   90.00
_cell.angle_gamma   90.00
#
_symmetry.space_group_name_H-M   'P 1'
#
loop_
_entity.id
_entity.type
_entity.pdbx_description
1 polymer ?
#
loop_
_entity_poly.entity_id
_entity_poly.type
_entity_poly.pdbx_seq_one_letter_code
_entity_poly.pdbx_strand_id
1 'polypeptide(L)'
;MVILSRPLPRSTRRSPLESLAFRSFKETAPWQKKQARTKMKLLVAVIVTLFVVFSAALTEDLKDGPSNVLCPHPESVPLLSRSRRSYGRKEYVMYHGTSVNAAFSIIRNGFKPSKDGMLGPGVYVSRDIRKAQGYPANIPPHERVILKVKVRVGKVKKIDRQGHPLQRTWHLYGYDTAWVPPNCGMVPSGLQENCIWDPKRIKILDVVQAPAYAMPQLKSILPR
;
A
#
# COMPACT_ATOMS: atom_id res chain seq x y z
N MET A 1 -42.73 -35.65 -39.14
CA MET A 1 -44.07 -36.26 -39.08
C MET A 1 -44.60 -36.06 -37.67
N VAL A 2 -45.65 -35.24 -37.55
CA VAL A 2 -46.27 -34.79 -36.29
C VAL A 2 -47.22 -35.88 -35.79
N ILE A 3 -47.14 -36.27 -34.52
CA ILE A 3 -48.29 -36.80 -33.77
C ILE A 3 -48.26 -36.25 -32.34
N LEU A 4 -49.25 -35.41 -32.04
CA LEU A 4 -49.67 -34.97 -30.71
C LEU A 4 -50.59 -36.03 -30.10
N SER A 5 -50.51 -36.26 -28.79
CA SER A 5 -51.63 -36.75 -27.97
C SER A 5 -51.46 -36.30 -26.51
N ARG A 6 -52.55 -35.75 -25.96
CA ARG A 6 -52.67 -34.98 -24.71
C ARG A 6 -52.64 -35.86 -23.45
N PRO A 7 -52.30 -35.34 -22.26
CA PRO A 7 -52.68 -35.95 -20.99
C PRO A 7 -54.00 -35.36 -20.43
N LEU A 8 -54.81 -36.20 -19.80
CA LEU A 8 -55.95 -35.81 -18.93
C LEU A 8 -55.53 -35.84 -17.44
N PRO A 9 -56.25 -35.12 -16.56
CA PRO A 9 -55.72 -34.65 -15.29
C PRO A 9 -56.14 -35.52 -14.09
N ARG A 10 -55.43 -35.41 -12.96
CA ARG A 10 -56.00 -35.69 -11.63
C ARG A 10 -55.33 -34.91 -10.51
N SER A 11 -56.04 -33.86 -10.11
CA SER A 11 -56.31 -33.38 -8.75
C SER A 11 -55.57 -34.09 -7.59
N THR A 12 -54.77 -33.31 -6.87
CA THR A 12 -54.64 -33.47 -5.41
C THR A 12 -55.00 -32.13 -4.74
N ARG A 13 -56.13 -32.14 -4.02
CA ARG A 13 -56.54 -31.06 -3.10
C ARG A 13 -55.48 -30.94 -2.02
N ARG A 14 -54.91 -29.75 -1.83
CA ARG A 14 -54.18 -29.39 -0.61
C ARG A 14 -55.18 -28.99 0.46
N SER A 15 -54.95 -29.46 1.69
CA SER A 15 -55.79 -29.17 2.84
C SER A 15 -55.64 -27.70 3.29
N PRO A 16 -56.68 -27.07 3.88
CA PRO A 16 -56.63 -25.65 4.28
C PRO A 16 -55.64 -25.32 5.41
N LEU A 17 -55.06 -26.33 6.08
CA LEU A 17 -54.28 -26.13 7.31
C LEU A 17 -52.78 -25.88 7.08
N GLU A 18 -52.24 -26.11 5.88
CA GLU A 18 -50.83 -25.76 5.58
C GLU A 18 -50.63 -24.31 5.12
N SER A 19 -51.68 -23.52 4.91
CA SER A 19 -51.55 -22.13 4.45
C SER A 19 -51.32 -21.10 5.57
N LEU A 20 -51.56 -21.49 6.84
CA LEU A 20 -51.49 -20.58 7.98
C LEU A 20 -50.10 -20.55 8.65
N ALA A 21 -49.30 -21.62 8.53
CA ALA A 21 -47.96 -21.65 9.14
C ALA A 21 -46.89 -20.90 8.32
N PHE A 22 -47.07 -20.72 7.01
CA PHE A 22 -46.08 -20.03 6.15
C PHE A 22 -46.26 -18.50 6.07
N ARG A 23 -47.33 -17.96 6.66
CA ARG A 23 -47.58 -16.52 6.73
C ARG A 23 -47.09 -15.85 8.03
N SER A 24 -46.53 -16.59 8.98
CA SER A 24 -46.12 -16.02 10.27
C SER A 24 -44.63 -15.62 10.36
N PHE A 25 -43.78 -15.97 9.37
CA PHE A 25 -42.33 -15.74 9.49
C PHE A 25 -41.75 -14.62 8.60
N LYS A 26 -42.57 -13.81 7.91
CA LYS A 26 -42.09 -12.71 7.04
C LYS A 26 -42.65 -11.33 7.37
N GLU A 27 -43.03 -11.09 8.62
CA GLU A 27 -43.29 -9.73 9.11
C GLU A 27 -42.41 -9.43 10.32
N THR A 28 -41.12 -9.18 10.07
CA THR A 28 -40.38 -8.33 11.00
C THR A 28 -40.97 -6.93 10.89
N ALA A 29 -41.64 -6.53 11.97
CA ALA A 29 -42.49 -5.35 12.07
C ALA A 29 -41.82 -4.10 11.45
N PRO A 30 -42.51 -3.34 10.58
CA PRO A 30 -42.04 -2.07 10.03
C PRO A 30 -41.49 -1.10 11.09
N TRP A 31 -41.98 -1.25 12.33
CA TRP A 31 -41.54 -0.53 13.52
C TRP A 31 -40.06 -0.74 13.85
N GLN A 32 -39.52 -1.96 13.76
CA GLN A 32 -38.09 -2.21 14.04
C GLN A 32 -37.18 -1.57 12.99
N LYS A 33 -37.58 -1.58 11.70
CA LYS A 33 -36.85 -0.90 10.63
C LYS A 33 -36.92 0.63 10.77
N LYS A 34 -38.05 1.18 11.21
CA LYS A 34 -38.22 2.60 11.49
C LYS A 34 -37.36 3.01 12.70
N GLN A 35 -37.35 2.22 13.77
CA GLN A 35 -36.53 2.45 14.95
C GLN A 35 -35.02 2.37 14.63
N ALA A 36 -34.59 1.41 13.81
CA ALA A 36 -33.20 1.32 13.35
C ALA A 36 -32.80 2.51 12.46
N ARG A 37 -33.68 2.96 11.55
CA ARG A 37 -33.46 4.17 10.73
C ARG A 37 -33.38 5.43 11.59
N THR A 38 -34.22 5.57 12.61
CA THR A 38 -34.17 6.70 13.55
C THR A 38 -32.89 6.68 14.39
N LYS A 39 -32.50 5.51 14.93
CA LYS A 39 -31.24 5.34 15.67
C LYS A 39 -30.02 5.64 14.81
N MET A 40 -30.01 5.22 13.54
CA MET A 40 -28.93 5.50 12.60
C MET A 40 -28.85 6.99 12.23
N LYS A 41 -30.00 7.66 12.03
CA LYS A 41 -30.03 9.11 11.82
C LYS A 41 -29.54 9.90 13.05
N LEU A 42 -29.93 9.46 14.25
CA LEU A 42 -29.46 10.07 15.49
C LEU A 42 -27.95 9.86 15.68
N LEU A 43 -27.44 8.66 15.39
CA LEU A 43 -26.00 8.36 15.45
C LEU A 43 -25.20 9.21 14.47
N VAL A 44 -25.66 9.36 13.23
CA VAL A 44 -25.01 10.23 12.23
C VAL A 44 -25.06 11.69 12.68
N ALA A 45 -26.18 12.17 13.21
CA ALA A 45 -26.29 13.54 13.73
C ALA A 45 -25.34 13.79 14.92
N VAL A 46 -25.21 12.83 15.84
CA VAL A 46 -24.25 12.90 16.95
C VAL A 46 -22.80 12.92 16.44
N ILE A 47 -22.44 12.07 15.48
CA ILE A 47 -21.09 12.05 14.90
C ILE A 47 -20.78 13.37 14.17
N VAL A 48 -21.72 13.91 13.38
CA VAL A 48 -21.55 15.19 12.69
C VAL A 48 -21.42 16.33 13.71
N THR A 49 -22.22 16.32 14.78
CA THR A 49 -22.14 17.35 15.83
C THR A 49 -20.82 17.25 16.60
N LEU A 50 -20.36 16.05 16.96
CA LEU A 50 -19.06 15.83 17.59
C LEU A 50 -17.91 16.24 16.66
N PHE A 51 -18.00 15.97 15.36
CA PHE A 51 -16.99 16.40 14.39
C PHE A 51 -16.93 17.93 14.26
N VAL A 52 -18.08 18.63 14.25
CA VAL A 52 -18.14 20.09 14.21
C VAL A 52 -17.61 20.70 15.51
N VAL A 53 -17.97 20.15 16.67
CA VAL A 53 -17.46 20.60 17.99
C VAL A 53 -15.96 20.31 18.12
N PHE A 54 -15.47 19.16 17.65
CA PHE A 54 -14.05 18.81 17.64
C PHE A 54 -13.25 19.68 16.64
N SER A 55 -13.85 20.04 15.50
CA SER A 55 -13.24 20.98 14.55
C SER A 55 -13.14 22.39 15.14
N ALA A 56 -14.14 22.84 15.90
CA ALA A 56 -14.10 24.13 16.60
C ALA A 56 -13.13 24.13 17.81
N ALA A 57 -12.93 22.98 18.47
CA ALA A 57 -11.98 22.84 19.57
C ALA A 57 -10.51 22.69 19.10
N LEU A 58 -10.26 22.53 17.80
CA LEU A 58 -8.91 22.45 17.21
C LEU A 58 -8.42 23.78 16.62
N THR A 59 -9.20 24.86 16.69
CA THR A 59 -8.79 26.18 16.19
C THR A 59 -8.10 27.06 17.23
N GLU A 60 -7.83 26.57 18.43
CA GLU A 60 -6.97 27.26 19.42
C GLU A 60 -5.73 26.42 19.75
N ASP A 61 -4.78 26.37 18.81
CA ASP A 61 -3.34 26.33 19.10
C ASP A 61 -2.57 26.08 17.79
N LEU A 62 -2.38 27.13 16.98
CA LEU A 62 -1.22 27.30 16.08
C LEU A 62 -1.20 28.78 15.65
N LYS A 63 -0.89 29.66 16.61
CA LYS A 63 -0.31 30.97 16.29
C LYS A 63 1.21 30.83 16.22
N ASP A 64 1.76 31.47 15.21
CA ASP A 64 3.14 31.90 15.02
C ASP A 64 4.13 30.92 14.37
N GLY A 65 4.37 31.16 13.08
CA GLY A 65 5.60 30.80 12.37
C GLY A 65 5.72 31.69 11.12
N PRO A 66 6.79 32.50 10.96
CA PRO A 66 6.83 33.53 9.94
C PRO A 66 7.01 32.94 8.54
N SER A 67 6.20 33.45 7.63
CA SER A 67 6.41 33.41 6.18
C SER A 67 7.73 34.10 5.83
N ASN A 68 8.42 33.54 4.83
CA ASN A 68 9.65 33.99 4.16
C ASN A 68 10.90 33.16 4.51
N VAL A 69 11.05 32.02 3.81
CA VAL A 69 12.37 31.39 3.62
C VAL A 69 12.84 31.72 2.22
N LEU A 70 13.63 32.79 2.15
CA LEU A 70 14.55 33.09 1.08
C LEU A 70 15.56 31.94 0.97
N CYS A 71 15.80 31.41 -0.23
CA CYS A 71 16.84 30.40 -0.47
C CYS A 71 18.23 30.96 -0.06
N PRO A 72 19.03 30.27 0.78
CA PRO A 72 20.41 30.69 1.01
C PRO A 72 21.30 30.23 -0.14
N HIS A 73 22.04 31.18 -0.71
CA HIS A 73 23.18 30.96 -1.59
C HIS A 73 24.32 30.24 -0.83
N PRO A 74 25.10 29.35 -1.45
CA PRO A 74 26.07 28.53 -0.73
C PRO A 74 27.42 29.24 -0.60
N GLU A 75 27.61 30.07 0.42
CA GLU A 75 28.97 30.46 0.84
C GLU A 75 29.14 30.48 2.37
N SER A 76 30.12 29.68 2.81
CA SER A 76 30.76 29.66 4.14
C SER A 76 29.90 29.32 5.38
N VAL A 77 29.98 28.06 5.83
CA VAL A 77 29.63 27.70 7.22
C VAL A 77 30.84 26.96 7.84
N PRO A 78 31.32 27.34 9.04
CA PRO A 78 32.51 26.75 9.65
C PRO A 78 32.33 25.27 10.01
N LEU A 79 33.40 24.50 9.86
CA LEU A 79 33.52 23.07 10.21
C LEU A 79 33.43 22.85 11.72
N LEU A 80 32.25 23.03 12.32
CA LEU A 80 31.96 22.47 13.64
C LEU A 80 31.49 21.03 13.48
N SER A 81 32.32 20.12 13.98
CA SER A 81 32.20 18.67 13.96
C SER A 81 30.84 18.20 14.51
N ARG A 82 29.83 18.18 13.65
CA ARG A 82 28.58 17.48 13.94
C ARG A 82 28.91 16.01 13.97
N SER A 83 28.94 15.42 15.16
CA SER A 83 29.00 13.97 15.40
C SER A 83 28.30 13.26 14.24
N ARG A 84 29.08 12.60 13.38
CA ARG A 84 28.56 11.80 12.27
C ARG A 84 27.82 10.64 12.91
N ARG A 85 26.56 10.88 13.32
CA ARG A 85 25.61 9.82 13.66
C ARG A 85 25.77 8.77 12.57
N SER A 86 26.13 7.56 12.97
CA SER A 86 26.49 6.43 12.10
C SER A 86 25.27 5.93 11.31
N TYR A 87 24.65 6.80 10.51
CA TYR A 87 23.56 6.46 9.60
C TYR A 87 24.04 5.44 8.55
N GLY A 88 25.34 5.46 8.21
CA GLY A 88 25.94 4.60 7.19
C GLY A 88 26.08 3.10 7.53
N ARG A 89 25.70 2.65 8.73
CA ARG A 89 25.86 1.23 9.13
C ARG A 89 24.57 0.40 9.15
N LYS A 90 23.38 1.02 9.04
CA LYS A 90 22.13 0.25 9.12
C LYS A 90 21.85 -0.44 7.79
N GLU A 91 21.71 -1.76 7.87
CA GLU A 91 21.38 -2.62 6.75
C GLU A 91 20.14 -3.44 7.05
N TYR A 92 19.29 -3.64 6.04
CA TYR A 92 18.11 -4.49 6.15
C TYR A 92 18.01 -5.44 4.96
N VAL A 93 17.48 -6.63 5.21
CA VAL A 93 16.97 -7.50 4.14
C VAL A 93 15.60 -6.99 3.72
N MET A 94 15.42 -6.81 2.42
CA MET A 94 14.18 -6.33 1.80
C MET A 94 13.89 -7.12 0.52
N TYR A 95 12.75 -6.83 -0.10
CA TYR A 95 12.24 -7.52 -1.27
C TYR A 95 11.85 -6.53 -2.36
N HIS A 96 12.15 -6.89 -3.61
CA HIS A 96 11.78 -6.16 -4.81
C HIS A 96 11.02 -7.09 -5.76
N GLY A 97 9.80 -6.71 -6.12
CA GLY A 97 9.00 -7.41 -7.13
C GLY A 97 9.25 -6.85 -8.52
N THR A 98 9.48 -7.72 -9.50
CA THR A 98 9.84 -7.33 -10.86
C THR A 98 9.43 -8.40 -11.88
N SER A 99 9.62 -8.14 -13.18
CA SER A 99 9.41 -9.12 -14.25
C SER A 99 10.62 -10.02 -14.43
N VAL A 100 10.46 -11.17 -15.10
CA VAL A 100 11.59 -12.07 -15.42
C VAL A 100 12.70 -11.35 -16.19
N ASN A 101 12.36 -10.62 -17.25
CA ASN A 101 13.34 -9.89 -18.07
C ASN A 101 14.07 -8.81 -17.25
N ALA A 102 13.34 -8.09 -16.40
CA ALA A 102 13.92 -7.09 -15.53
C ALA A 102 14.82 -7.73 -14.46
N ALA A 103 14.44 -8.88 -13.89
CA ALA A 103 15.28 -9.62 -12.94
C ALA A 103 16.62 -10.02 -13.57
N PHE A 104 16.62 -10.57 -14.80
CA PHE A 104 17.85 -10.87 -15.54
C PHE A 104 18.73 -9.63 -15.72
N SER A 105 18.13 -8.50 -16.13
CA SER A 105 18.86 -7.24 -16.31
C SER A 105 19.43 -6.71 -14.98
N ILE A 106 18.64 -6.74 -13.91
CA ILE A 106 19.02 -6.29 -12.58
C ILE A 106 20.18 -7.12 -12.02
N ILE A 107 20.14 -8.44 -12.18
CA ILE A 107 21.20 -9.32 -11.67
C ILE A 107 22.52 -9.08 -12.42
N ARG A 108 22.47 -8.90 -13.75
CA ARG A 108 23.69 -8.69 -14.57
C ARG A 108 24.26 -7.28 -14.45
N ASN A 109 23.39 -6.27 -14.45
CA ASN A 109 23.78 -4.87 -14.67
C ASN A 109 23.53 -3.98 -13.44
N GLY A 110 22.93 -4.53 -12.38
CA GLY A 110 22.48 -3.79 -11.22
C GLY A 110 21.13 -3.10 -11.43
N PHE A 111 20.61 -2.51 -10.35
CA PHE A 111 19.35 -1.77 -10.39
C PHE A 111 19.47 -0.47 -11.18
N LYS A 112 18.44 -0.18 -11.98
CA LYS A 112 18.19 1.15 -12.55
C LYS A 112 17.06 1.81 -11.77
N PRO A 113 17.24 3.05 -11.25
CA PRO A 113 16.16 3.77 -10.58
C PRO A 113 14.97 3.98 -11.51
N SER A 114 13.76 3.90 -10.96
CA SER A 114 12.59 4.44 -11.65
C SER A 114 12.76 5.95 -11.81
N LYS A 115 12.21 6.50 -12.91
CA LYS A 115 12.17 7.96 -13.12
C LYS A 115 11.15 8.64 -12.21
N ASP A 116 10.17 7.88 -11.74
CA ASP A 116 9.03 8.38 -10.97
C ASP A 116 8.45 7.30 -10.04
N GLY A 117 7.52 7.70 -9.16
CA GLY A 117 6.73 6.91 -8.25
C GLY A 117 6.16 7.78 -7.13
N MET A 118 5.39 7.20 -6.21
CA MET A 118 4.77 7.94 -5.09
C MET A 118 5.79 8.71 -4.25
N LEU A 119 7.01 8.19 -4.13
CA LEU A 119 8.13 8.79 -3.40
C LEU A 119 9.17 9.45 -4.34
N GLY A 120 8.82 9.68 -5.60
CA GLY A 120 9.75 10.19 -6.62
C GLY A 120 10.71 9.11 -7.16
N PRO A 121 11.81 9.52 -7.82
CA PRO A 121 12.77 8.61 -8.44
C PRO A 121 13.54 7.77 -7.42
N GLY A 122 13.81 6.51 -7.78
CA GLY A 122 14.60 5.60 -6.95
C GLY A 122 14.28 4.12 -7.18
N VAL A 123 14.83 3.26 -6.34
CA VAL A 123 14.54 1.82 -6.34
C VAL A 123 13.59 1.51 -5.18
N TYR A 124 12.43 0.94 -5.50
CA TYR A 124 11.39 0.63 -4.53
C TYR A 124 11.54 -0.78 -3.96
N VAL A 125 11.57 -0.89 -2.64
CA VAL A 125 11.73 -2.16 -1.91
C VAL A 125 10.89 -2.15 -0.64
N SER A 126 10.51 -3.32 -0.14
CA SER A 126 9.78 -3.44 1.15
C SER A 126 10.41 -4.50 2.04
N ARG A 127 10.30 -4.34 3.36
CA ARG A 127 10.63 -5.44 4.29
C ARG A 127 9.51 -6.49 4.36
N ASP A 128 8.33 -6.19 3.83
CA ASP A 128 7.24 -7.17 3.69
C ASP A 128 7.28 -7.79 2.29
N ILE A 129 7.51 -9.09 2.21
CA ILE A 129 7.54 -9.82 0.93
C ILE A 129 6.18 -9.77 0.21
N ARG A 130 5.06 -9.73 0.95
CA ARG A 130 3.72 -9.66 0.37
C ARG A 130 3.48 -8.35 -0.37
N LYS A 131 4.11 -7.26 0.10
CA LYS A 131 4.11 -5.98 -0.62
C LYS A 131 4.83 -6.15 -1.97
N ALA A 132 6.01 -6.78 -1.98
CA ALA A 132 6.77 -7.01 -3.21
C ALA A 132 6.03 -7.95 -4.18
N GLN A 133 5.34 -8.97 -3.68
CA GLN A 133 4.53 -9.90 -4.49
C GLN A 133 3.41 -9.20 -5.28
N GLY A 134 2.95 -8.04 -4.83
CA GLY A 134 1.97 -7.22 -5.53
C GLY A 134 2.49 -6.55 -6.81
N TYR A 135 3.81 -6.57 -7.07
CA TYR A 135 4.42 -5.80 -8.16
C TYR A 135 5.28 -6.65 -9.12
N PRO A 136 5.34 -6.25 -10.39
CA PRO A 136 4.59 -5.15 -11.00
C PRO A 136 3.12 -5.52 -11.20
N ALA A 137 2.22 -4.56 -10.93
CA ALA A 137 0.78 -4.82 -10.84
C ALA A 137 0.14 -5.25 -12.17
N ASN A 138 0.73 -4.84 -13.28
CA ASN A 138 0.28 -5.14 -14.64
C ASN A 138 0.76 -6.50 -15.18
N ILE A 139 1.49 -7.29 -14.40
CA ILE A 139 1.95 -8.64 -14.77
C ILE A 139 1.21 -9.66 -13.90
N PRO A 140 0.75 -10.81 -14.43
CA PRO A 140 0.13 -11.86 -13.63
C PRO A 140 1.04 -12.35 -12.48
N PRO A 141 0.50 -12.70 -11.29
CA PRO A 141 1.32 -13.12 -10.15
C PRO A 141 2.29 -14.28 -10.43
N HIS A 142 1.92 -15.21 -11.31
CA HIS A 142 2.74 -16.37 -11.67
C HIS A 142 3.89 -16.05 -12.64
N GLU A 143 3.96 -14.83 -13.17
CA GLU A 143 5.05 -14.33 -14.03
C GLU A 143 5.99 -13.36 -13.29
N ARG A 144 5.74 -13.09 -12.00
CA ARG A 144 6.53 -12.16 -11.19
C ARG A 144 7.74 -12.84 -10.57
N VAL A 145 8.81 -12.07 -10.42
CA VAL A 145 10.03 -12.45 -9.72
C VAL A 145 10.19 -11.59 -8.47
N ILE A 146 10.60 -12.20 -7.36
CA ILE A 146 10.93 -11.51 -6.12
C ILE A 146 12.42 -11.66 -5.85
N LEU A 147 13.13 -10.54 -5.90
CA LEU A 147 14.53 -10.43 -5.52
C LEU A 147 14.62 -10.13 -4.02
N LYS A 148 15.43 -10.91 -3.30
CA LYS A 148 15.84 -10.63 -1.93
C LYS A 148 17.12 -9.80 -1.98
N VAL A 149 17.12 -8.67 -1.29
CA VAL A 149 18.21 -7.69 -1.34
C VAL A 149 18.65 -7.25 0.05
N LYS A 150 19.93 -6.89 0.20
CA LYS A 150 20.47 -6.19 1.36
C LYS A 150 20.57 -4.70 1.03
N VAL A 151 20.02 -3.85 1.88
CA VAL A 151 19.96 -2.40 1.62
C VAL A 151 20.66 -1.63 2.72
N ARG A 152 21.67 -0.83 2.36
CA ARG A 152 22.29 0.19 3.21
C ARG A 152 21.44 1.45 3.22
N VAL A 153 20.58 1.61 4.23
CA VAL A 153 19.53 2.65 4.22
C VAL A 153 20.03 4.07 4.48
N GLY A 154 21.20 4.23 5.10
CA GLY A 154 21.77 5.56 5.32
C GLY A 154 20.86 6.52 6.08
N LYS A 155 20.81 7.78 5.64
CA LYS A 155 19.95 8.82 6.20
C LYS A 155 18.52 8.66 5.67
N VAL A 156 17.61 8.24 6.54
CA VAL A 156 16.21 7.93 6.18
C VAL A 156 15.30 9.14 6.42
N LYS A 157 14.43 9.44 5.45
CA LYS A 157 13.33 10.39 5.59
C LYS A 157 12.01 9.64 5.74
N LYS A 158 11.34 9.82 6.88
CA LYS A 158 9.95 9.38 7.08
C LYS A 158 9.02 10.22 6.20
N ILE A 159 8.16 9.56 5.42
CA ILE A 159 7.09 10.14 4.61
C ILE A 159 5.79 9.48 5.05
N ASP A 160 4.98 10.17 5.86
CA ASP A 160 3.88 9.58 6.62
C ASP A 160 2.51 10.21 6.34
N ARG A 161 2.40 10.99 5.28
CA ARG A 161 1.12 11.52 4.78
C ARG A 161 1.23 11.88 3.31
N GLN A 162 0.11 11.81 2.60
CA GLN A 162 0.03 12.33 1.25
C GLN A 162 0.28 13.85 1.25
N GLY A 163 0.96 14.34 0.21
CA GLY A 163 1.36 15.74 0.11
C GLY A 163 2.42 16.14 1.15
N HIS A 164 3.21 15.18 1.66
CA HIS A 164 4.35 15.51 2.52
C HIS A 164 5.35 16.39 1.71
N PRO A 165 5.88 17.50 2.26
CA PRO A 165 6.68 18.46 1.48
C PRO A 165 7.90 17.85 0.77
N LEU A 166 8.49 16.81 1.39
CA LEU A 166 9.63 16.07 0.87
C LEU A 166 9.27 14.72 0.22
N GLN A 167 7.98 14.46 -0.06
CA GLN A 167 7.49 13.16 -0.56
C GLN A 167 8.27 12.68 -1.79
N ARG A 168 8.57 13.58 -2.73
CA ARG A 168 9.25 13.27 -3.99
C ARG A 168 10.66 13.85 -4.12
N THR A 169 11.04 14.74 -3.20
CA THR A 169 12.25 15.57 -3.28
C THR A 169 13.26 15.28 -2.17
N TRP A 170 12.98 14.35 -1.25
CA TRP A 170 13.85 14.00 -0.12
C TRP A 170 15.33 13.78 -0.51
N HIS A 171 15.62 13.21 -1.68
CA HIS A 171 16.99 12.97 -2.13
C HIS A 171 17.77 14.28 -2.37
N LEU A 172 17.11 15.34 -2.80
CA LEU A 172 17.70 16.69 -2.96
C LEU A 172 18.13 17.30 -1.62
N TYR A 173 17.58 16.80 -0.51
CA TYR A 173 17.89 17.24 0.87
C TYR A 173 18.91 16.31 1.56
N GLY A 174 19.64 15.52 0.77
CA GLY A 174 20.70 14.64 1.24
C GLY A 174 20.21 13.43 2.04
N TYR A 175 18.98 12.98 1.80
CA TYR A 175 18.48 11.71 2.32
C TYR A 175 18.75 10.59 1.32
N ASP A 176 19.07 9.41 1.84
CA ASP A 176 19.44 8.23 1.06
C ASP A 176 18.26 7.30 0.80
N THR A 177 17.25 7.36 1.66
CA THR A 177 16.04 6.55 1.59
C THR A 177 14.84 7.34 2.06
N ALA A 178 13.75 7.36 1.28
CA ALA A 178 12.43 7.67 1.80
C ALA A 178 11.77 6.41 2.32
N TRP A 179 11.11 6.50 3.47
CA TRP A 179 10.41 5.40 4.12
C TRP A 179 8.98 5.79 4.46
N VAL A 180 8.04 4.97 4.00
CA VAL A 180 6.62 5.01 4.35
C VAL A 180 6.38 4.03 5.49
N PRO A 181 6.00 4.51 6.69
CA PRO A 181 5.61 3.64 7.80
C PRO A 181 4.34 2.86 7.50
N PRO A 182 4.11 1.73 8.18
CA PRO A 182 2.83 1.04 8.09
C PRO A 182 1.69 1.94 8.62
N ASN A 183 0.50 1.79 8.04
CA ASN A 183 -0.77 2.38 8.49
C ASN A 183 -0.77 3.91 8.63
N CYS A 184 0.04 4.64 7.85
CA CYS A 184 0.10 6.10 7.86
C CYS A 184 -0.79 6.79 6.79
N GLY A 185 -1.66 6.03 6.11
CA GLY A 185 -2.54 6.58 5.06
C GLY A 185 -1.85 6.91 3.73
N MET A 186 -0.55 6.62 3.57
CA MET A 186 0.17 6.80 2.32
C MET A 186 -0.30 5.85 1.20
N VAL A 187 -0.62 4.60 1.53
CA VAL A 187 -1.05 3.61 0.54
C VAL A 187 -2.29 2.86 1.05
N PRO A 188 -3.26 2.51 0.19
CA PRO A 188 -4.48 1.82 0.62
C PRO A 188 -4.22 0.51 1.37
N SER A 189 -3.14 -0.20 1.00
CA SER A 189 -2.74 -1.45 1.65
C SER A 189 -2.28 -1.29 3.11
N GLY A 190 -1.95 -0.08 3.56
CA GLY A 190 -1.31 0.16 4.87
C GLY A 190 0.12 -0.40 5.01
N LEU A 191 0.62 -1.17 4.04
CA LEU A 191 1.96 -1.74 4.06
C LEU A 191 3.05 -0.70 3.84
N GLN A 192 4.16 -0.85 4.56
CA GLN A 192 5.34 0.00 4.41
C GLN A 192 6.06 -0.17 3.06
N GLU A 193 6.79 0.87 2.69
CA GLU A 193 7.57 0.93 1.45
C GLU A 193 8.82 1.79 1.66
N ASN A 194 9.90 1.48 0.95
CA ASN A 194 11.11 2.28 0.92
C ASN A 194 11.46 2.62 -0.52
N CYS A 195 11.98 3.83 -0.75
CA CYS A 195 12.54 4.26 -2.02
C CYS A 195 13.99 4.69 -1.81
N ILE A 196 14.92 4.02 -2.49
CA ILE A 196 16.37 4.18 -2.32
C ILE A 196 16.90 4.99 -3.50
N TRP A 197 17.65 6.06 -3.21
CA TRP A 197 18.10 6.99 -4.25
C TRP A 197 19.21 6.38 -5.12
N ASP A 198 20.25 5.87 -4.47
CA ASP A 198 21.42 5.29 -5.14
C ASP A 198 21.35 3.75 -5.16
N PRO A 199 21.20 3.13 -6.35
CA PRO A 199 21.25 1.67 -6.53
C PRO A 199 22.45 0.98 -5.90
N LYS A 200 23.61 1.64 -5.80
CA LYS A 200 24.85 1.06 -5.23
C LYS A 200 24.73 0.73 -3.74
N ARG A 201 23.64 1.15 -3.11
CA ARG A 201 23.28 0.80 -1.72
C ARG A 201 22.58 -0.55 -1.61
N ILE A 202 22.24 -1.18 -2.73
CA ILE A 202 21.46 -2.41 -2.79
C ILE A 202 22.35 -3.54 -3.30
N LYS A 203 22.50 -4.58 -2.49
CA LYS A 203 23.15 -5.84 -2.88
C LYS A 203 22.08 -6.90 -3.11
N ILE A 204 22.09 -7.54 -4.27
CA ILE A 204 21.24 -8.70 -4.54
C ILE A 204 21.78 -9.88 -3.73
N LEU A 205 20.90 -10.53 -2.98
CA LEU A 205 21.25 -11.70 -2.18
C LEU A 205 20.73 -12.98 -2.83
N ASP A 206 19.49 -12.95 -3.32
CA ASP A 206 18.86 -14.15 -3.84
C ASP A 206 17.63 -13.85 -4.72
N VAL A 207 17.16 -14.87 -5.44
CA VAL A 207 15.82 -14.94 -6.03
C VAL A 207 14.96 -15.88 -5.20
N VAL A 208 13.96 -15.34 -4.51
CA VAL A 208 13.14 -16.13 -3.55
C VAL A 208 11.83 -16.63 -4.14
N GLN A 209 11.40 -16.03 -5.26
CA GLN A 209 10.22 -16.46 -6.01
C GLN A 209 10.43 -16.08 -7.48
N ALA A 210 10.09 -16.99 -8.39
CA ALA A 210 10.12 -16.79 -9.83
C ALA A 210 9.27 -17.88 -10.51
N PRO A 211 8.88 -17.71 -11.79
CA PRO A 211 8.29 -18.79 -12.57
C PRO A 211 9.25 -20.00 -12.64
N ALA A 212 8.70 -21.21 -12.64
CA ALA A 212 9.50 -22.45 -12.61
C ALA A 212 10.52 -22.51 -13.76
N TYR A 213 10.14 -22.05 -14.96
CA TYR A 213 11.00 -22.03 -16.14
C TYR A 213 12.18 -21.04 -16.05
N ALA A 214 12.13 -20.06 -15.14
CA ALA A 214 13.13 -18.98 -15.04
C ALA A 214 14.04 -19.12 -13.81
N MET A 215 13.57 -19.81 -12.76
CA MET A 215 14.29 -19.91 -11.48
C MET A 215 15.72 -20.46 -11.64
N PRO A 216 15.97 -21.57 -12.37
CA PRO A 216 17.32 -22.13 -12.50
C PRO A 216 18.30 -21.14 -13.15
N GLN A 217 17.88 -20.44 -14.20
CA GLN A 217 18.70 -19.51 -14.95
C GLN A 217 18.96 -18.22 -14.18
N LEU A 218 17.99 -17.74 -13.41
CA LEU A 218 18.18 -16.58 -12.53
C LEU A 218 19.15 -16.90 -11.39
N LYS A 219 19.03 -18.09 -10.79
CA LYS A 219 19.94 -18.55 -9.73
C LYS A 219 21.36 -18.74 -10.22
N SER A 220 21.56 -19.24 -11.44
CA SER A 220 22.90 -19.50 -12.00
C SER A 220 23.72 -18.24 -12.29
N ILE A 221 23.07 -17.08 -12.41
CA ILE A 221 23.72 -15.80 -12.68
C ILE A 221 23.84 -14.91 -11.44
N LEU A 222 23.43 -15.37 -10.26
CA LEU A 222 23.58 -14.60 -9.03
C LEU A 222 25.07 -14.31 -8.75
N PRO A 223 25.41 -13.11 -8.26
CA PRO A 223 26.78 -12.79 -7.88
C PRO A 223 27.22 -13.72 -6.74
N ARG A 224 28.39 -14.35 -6.91
CA ARG A 224 29.01 -15.22 -5.90
C ARG A 224 29.54 -14.42 -4.71
#